data_AF-A0A327S5Z2-F1
#
_entry.id   AF-A0A327S5Z2-F1
#
_cell.length_a   1.000
_cell.length_b   1.000
_cell.length_c   1.000
_cell.angle_alpha   90.00
_cell.angle_beta   90.00
_cell.angle_gamma   90.00
#
_symmetry.space_group_name_H-M   'P 1'
#
loop_
_entity.id
_entity.type
_entity.pdbx_description
1 polymer ?
#
loop_
_entity_poly.entity_id
_entity_poly.type
_entity_poly.pdbx_seq_one_letter_code
_entity_poly.pdbx_strand_id
1 'polypeptide(L)'
;MKKLICIVIFLNFIIVSCSKDDTNDEFQDATVLEKGLDCGNLFLIKFNNAVPGVPTYDFENIFYEINLPDAYKIEGKKIKVKVRAPKNDEAVACTTLGIGYPLMYIVEVK
;
A
#
# COMPACT_ATOMS: atom_id res chain seq x y z
N MET A 1 -6.97 -10.75 60.39
CA MET A 1 -5.51 -10.56 60.20
C MET A 1 -5.00 -11.80 59.50
N LYS A 2 -4.36 -11.83 58.33
CA LYS A 2 -3.72 -10.85 57.45
C LYS A 2 -3.80 -11.40 56.00
N LYS A 3 -3.77 -10.46 55.06
CA LYS A 3 -3.71 -10.59 53.58
C LYS A 3 -2.53 -11.45 53.11
N LEU A 4 -2.66 -12.06 51.91
CA LEU A 4 -1.66 -12.19 50.83
C LEU A 4 -2.31 -12.96 49.68
N ILE A 5 -2.91 -12.30 48.68
CA ILE A 5 -2.31 -12.00 47.36
C ILE A 5 -1.61 -13.22 46.74
N CYS A 6 -2.26 -13.89 45.79
CA CYS A 6 -1.62 -14.78 44.84
C CYS A 6 -2.24 -14.56 43.44
N ILE A 7 -1.67 -13.55 42.76
CA ILE A 7 -1.20 -13.60 41.37
C ILE A 7 -2.21 -14.12 40.34
N VAL A 8 -2.89 -13.13 39.77
CA VAL A 8 -3.23 -12.98 38.36
C VAL A 8 -2.32 -13.80 37.43
N ILE A 9 -2.82 -14.90 36.87
CA ILE A 9 -2.24 -15.51 35.67
C ILE A 9 -2.95 -14.86 34.48
N PHE A 10 -2.29 -13.80 34.03
CA PHE A 10 -2.58 -13.04 32.83
C PHE A 10 -2.17 -13.86 31.61
N LEU A 11 -3.00 -13.77 30.57
CA LEU A 11 -2.64 -13.79 29.15
C LEU A 11 -1.90 -15.02 28.60
N ASN A 12 -2.61 -15.73 27.72
CA ASN A 12 -2.22 -15.82 26.32
C ASN A 12 -3.47 -16.15 25.49
N PHE A 13 -4.38 -15.18 25.36
CA PHE A 13 -5.27 -15.16 24.20
C PHE A 13 -4.39 -14.80 23.02
N ILE A 14 -3.90 -15.83 22.32
CA ILE A 14 -3.33 -15.67 21.00
C ILE A 14 -4.53 -15.35 20.09
N ILE A 15 -4.94 -14.08 20.10
CA ILE A 15 -5.73 -13.53 19.00
C ILE A 15 -4.80 -13.52 17.80
N VAL A 16 -4.83 -14.63 17.07
CA VAL A 16 -4.36 -14.70 15.69
C VAL A 16 -5.23 -13.73 14.92
N SER A 17 -4.80 -12.46 14.89
CA SER A 17 -5.31 -11.48 13.96
C SER A 17 -4.83 -11.90 12.58
N CYS A 18 -5.57 -12.80 11.94
CA CYS A 18 -5.55 -12.88 10.49
C CYS A 18 -6.08 -11.54 9.99
N SER A 19 -5.17 -10.61 9.73
CA SER A 19 -5.42 -9.55 8.78
C SER A 19 -5.83 -10.25 7.49
N LYS A 20 -7.10 -10.15 7.10
CA LYS A 20 -7.45 -10.49 5.72
C LYS A 20 -6.59 -9.58 4.85
N ASP A 21 -5.77 -10.16 4.00
CA ASP A 21 -5.19 -9.41 2.89
C ASP A 21 -6.39 -8.89 2.10
N ASP A 22 -6.74 -7.62 2.30
CA ASP A 22 -7.76 -6.93 1.54
C ASP A 22 -7.18 -6.69 0.13
N THR A 23 -7.03 -7.77 -0.65
CA THR A 23 -6.86 -7.65 -2.08
C THR A 23 -8.14 -7.06 -2.62
N ASN A 24 -8.04 -5.83 -3.12
CA ASN A 24 -9.13 -5.24 -3.86
C ASN A 24 -9.22 -6.00 -5.19
N ASP A 25 -10.12 -6.97 -5.26
CA ASP A 25 -10.27 -7.87 -6.40
C ASP A 25 -10.81 -7.15 -7.65
N GLU A 26 -11.21 -5.88 -7.52
CA GLU A 26 -11.72 -5.06 -8.60
C GLU A 26 -10.61 -4.25 -9.28
N PHE A 27 -10.70 -4.15 -10.61
CA PHE A 27 -9.83 -3.27 -11.38
C PHE A 27 -10.19 -1.81 -11.12
N GLN A 28 -9.16 -1.02 -10.81
CA GLN A 28 -9.24 0.40 -10.61
C GLN A 28 -8.72 1.14 -11.85
N ASP A 29 -9.45 2.17 -12.28
CA ASP A 29 -8.98 3.07 -13.32
C ASP A 29 -7.90 4.00 -12.77
N ALA A 30 -6.75 4.00 -13.45
CA ALA A 30 -5.61 4.84 -13.09
C ALA A 30 -4.97 5.48 -14.32
N THR A 31 -4.22 6.55 -14.08
CA THR A 31 -3.38 7.22 -15.08
C THR A 31 -1.94 7.17 -14.61
N VAL A 32 -1.05 6.70 -15.47
CA VAL A 32 0.39 6.76 -15.27
C VAL A 32 0.84 8.20 -15.46
N LEU A 33 1.49 8.76 -14.47
CA LEU A 33 2.07 10.09 -14.51
C LEU A 33 3.55 9.95 -14.93
N GLU A 34 4.41 10.80 -14.37
CA GLU A 34 5.84 10.76 -14.60
C GLU A 34 6.56 9.79 -13.64
N LYS A 35 7.84 9.56 -13.93
CA LYS A 35 8.76 8.92 -13.00
C LYS A 35 8.97 9.84 -11.79
N GLY A 36 8.71 9.35 -10.59
CA GLY A 36 8.88 10.19 -9.41
C GLY A 36 10.35 10.43 -9.05
N LEU A 37 10.61 11.51 -8.33
CA LEU A 37 11.96 12.01 -8.07
C LEU A 37 12.69 11.26 -6.95
N ASP A 38 11.95 10.59 -6.06
CA ASP A 38 12.48 10.14 -4.76
C ASP A 38 12.62 8.62 -4.61
N CYS A 39 11.87 7.85 -5.40
CA CYS A 39 11.78 6.39 -5.25
C CYS A 39 12.48 5.66 -6.40
N GLY A 40 13.64 6.17 -6.84
CA GLY A 40 14.49 5.51 -7.82
C GLY A 40 13.90 5.47 -9.23
N ASN A 41 13.33 4.32 -9.64
CA ASN A 41 12.78 4.08 -10.98
C ASN A 41 11.25 3.95 -11.01
N LEU A 42 10.59 4.17 -9.87
CA LEU A 42 9.15 4.02 -9.76
C LEU A 42 8.41 5.19 -10.41
N PHE A 43 7.32 4.86 -11.09
CA PHE A 43 6.41 5.85 -11.64
C PHE A 43 5.36 6.26 -10.60
N LEU A 44 4.79 7.44 -10.80
CA LEU A 44 3.61 7.87 -10.07
C LEU A 44 2.37 7.41 -10.84
N ILE A 45 1.38 6.89 -10.12
CA ILE A 45 0.08 6.52 -10.66
C ILE A 45 -1.01 7.28 -9.91
N LYS A 46 -1.97 7.81 -10.64
CA LYS A 46 -3.13 8.54 -10.09
C LYS A 46 -4.39 7.73 -10.30
N PHE A 47 -5.09 7.39 -9.22
CA PHE A 47 -6.40 6.75 -9.32
C PHE A 47 -7.49 7.79 -9.51
N ASN A 48 -8.46 7.48 -10.37
CA ASN A 48 -9.60 8.37 -10.61
C ASN A 48 -10.53 8.44 -9.39
N ASN A 49 -10.58 7.36 -8.61
CA ASN A 49 -11.41 7.23 -7.41
C ASN A 49 -10.55 6.76 -6.23
N ALA A 50 -11.07 6.90 -5.02
CA ALA A 50 -10.45 6.30 -3.84
C ALA A 50 -10.36 4.78 -4.01
N VAL A 51 -9.23 4.20 -3.65
CA VAL A 51 -9.02 2.75 -3.69
C VAL A 51 -9.47 2.15 -2.35
N PRO A 52 -10.50 1.28 -2.33
CA PRO A 52 -10.91 0.58 -1.12
C PRO A 52 -9.74 -0.09 -0.40
N GLY A 53 -9.71 0.03 0.93
CA GLY A 53 -8.70 -0.61 1.79
C GLY A 53 -7.34 0.09 1.83
N VAL A 54 -7.15 1.18 1.07
CA VAL A 54 -5.90 1.94 1.08
C VAL A 54 -6.14 3.32 1.68
N PRO A 55 -5.49 3.66 2.81
CA PRO A 55 -5.55 5.02 3.34
C PRO A 55 -4.93 5.99 2.34
N THR A 56 -5.75 6.89 1.81
CA THR A 56 -5.33 8.00 0.96
C THR A 56 -4.70 9.06 1.85
N TYR A 57 -3.40 8.94 2.09
CA TYR A 57 -2.62 9.95 2.82
C TYR A 57 -2.47 11.25 2.01
N ASP A 58 -2.70 11.16 0.70
CA ASP A 58 -2.57 12.26 -0.24
C ASP A 58 -3.96 12.69 -0.76
N PHE A 59 -4.18 14.00 -0.88
CA PHE A 59 -5.47 14.57 -1.31
C PHE A 59 -5.80 14.23 -2.78
N GLU A 60 -4.85 13.68 -3.52
CA GLU A 60 -4.95 13.47 -4.97
C GLU A 60 -5.03 12.01 -5.44
N ASN A 61 -5.06 11.03 -4.52
CA ASN A 61 -4.99 9.60 -4.88
C ASN A 61 -3.80 9.24 -5.77
N ILE A 62 -2.65 9.86 -5.52
CA ILE A 62 -1.38 9.61 -6.22
C ILE A 62 -0.52 8.69 -5.38
N PHE A 63 0.04 7.67 -6.02
CA PHE A 63 0.84 6.63 -5.36
C PHE A 63 2.09 6.35 -6.19
N TYR A 64 3.17 5.99 -5.52
CA TYR A 64 4.29 5.34 -6.19
C TYR A 64 3.92 3.89 -6.51
N GLU A 65 4.02 3.50 -7.78
CA GLU A 65 3.77 2.12 -8.19
C GLU A 65 4.93 1.22 -7.79
N ILE A 66 4.60 0.01 -7.39
CA ILE A 66 5.52 -1.12 -7.31
C ILE A 66 5.02 -2.15 -8.30
N ASN A 67 5.92 -2.70 -9.13
CA ASN A 67 5.65 -3.80 -10.04
C ASN A 67 4.72 -3.47 -11.24
N LEU A 68 4.66 -2.22 -11.68
CA LEU A 68 4.06 -1.87 -12.97
C LEU A 68 4.98 -2.39 -14.12
N PRO A 69 4.46 -3.17 -15.09
CA PRO A 69 5.28 -3.64 -16.21
C PRO A 69 5.73 -2.47 -17.11
N ASP A 70 6.96 -2.54 -17.64
CA ASP A 70 7.56 -1.44 -18.40
C ASP A 70 6.75 -1.01 -19.63
N ALA A 71 6.00 -1.94 -20.25
CA ALA A 71 5.09 -1.65 -21.36
C ALA A 71 3.98 -0.65 -21.01
N TYR A 72 3.73 -0.41 -19.72
CA TYR A 72 2.73 0.53 -19.21
C TYR A 72 3.34 1.80 -18.60
N LYS A 73 4.66 1.88 -18.42
CA LYS A 73 5.38 3.06 -17.91
C LYS A 73 5.52 4.16 -18.95
N ILE A 74 4.38 4.68 -19.39
CA ILE A 74 4.26 5.74 -20.39
C ILE A 74 3.43 6.85 -19.76
N GLU A 75 4.01 8.05 -19.65
CA GLU A 75 3.34 9.20 -19.07
C GLU A 75 2.02 9.50 -19.79
N GLY A 76 0.96 9.78 -19.02
CA GLY A 76 -0.39 10.00 -19.50
C GLY A 76 -1.17 8.74 -19.89
N LYS A 77 -0.57 7.54 -19.80
CA LYS A 77 -1.25 6.29 -20.18
C LYS A 77 -2.34 5.95 -19.16
N LYS A 78 -3.56 5.78 -19.66
CA LYS A 78 -4.69 5.26 -18.88
C LYS A 78 -4.59 3.74 -18.81
N ILE A 79 -4.73 3.18 -17.63
CA ILE A 79 -4.61 1.75 -17.34
C ILE A 79 -5.72 1.31 -16.40
N LYS A 80 -6.07 0.02 -16.44
CA LYS A 80 -6.88 -0.63 -15.42
C LYS A 80 -6.03 -1.59 -14.63
N VAL A 81 -5.95 -1.41 -13.31
CA VAL A 81 -5.05 -2.18 -12.46
C VAL A 81 -5.75 -2.81 -11.27
N LYS A 82 -5.33 -4.02 -10.89
CA LYS A 82 -5.59 -4.56 -9.56
C LYS A 82 -4.43 -4.23 -8.64
N VAL A 83 -4.76 -3.88 -7.42
CA VAL A 83 -3.81 -3.32 -6.48
C VAL A 83 -4.01 -3.83 -5.06
N ARG A 84 -2.94 -3.73 -4.28
CA ARG A 84 -2.95 -3.97 -2.85
C ARG A 84 -1.91 -3.10 -2.15
N ALA A 85 -1.98 -3.05 -0.82
CA ALA A 85 -0.89 -2.50 -0.02
C ALA A 85 0.42 -3.30 -0.24
N PRO A 86 1.59 -2.64 -0.22
CA PRO A 86 2.87 -3.32 -0.26
C PRO A 86 3.08 -4.16 1.01
N LYS A 87 3.80 -5.27 0.88
CA LYS A 87 4.33 -6.01 2.04
C LYS A 87 5.58 -5.32 2.57
N ASN A 88 5.97 -5.66 3.80
CA ASN A 88 7.12 -5.04 4.47
C ASN A 88 8.44 -5.19 3.70
N ASP A 89 8.61 -6.28 2.97
CA ASP A 89 9.78 -6.59 2.14
C ASP A 89 9.72 -6.00 0.71
N GLU A 90 8.55 -5.53 0.29
CA GLU A 90 8.32 -4.87 -1.01
C GLU A 90 8.39 -3.35 -0.89
N ALA A 91 8.23 -2.82 0.32
CA ALA A 91 8.32 -1.39 0.58
C ALA A 91 9.73 -0.88 0.29
N VAL A 92 9.82 0.16 -0.55
CA VAL A 92 11.10 0.79 -0.89
C VAL A 92 11.31 2.05 -0.05
N ALA A 93 12.56 2.26 0.36
CA ALA A 93 12.95 3.49 1.04
C ALA A 93 13.19 4.60 0.01
N CYS A 94 12.33 5.63 0.02
CA CYS A 94 12.50 6.81 -0.83
C CYS A 94 13.35 7.86 -0.09
N THR A 95 14.26 8.52 -0.81
CA THR A 95 15.37 9.27 -0.19
C THR A 95 14.98 10.59 0.47
N THR A 96 13.83 11.15 0.10
CA THR A 96 13.59 12.59 0.33
C THR A 96 12.39 12.86 1.25
N LEU A 97 11.46 11.91 1.42
CA LEU A 97 10.22 12.10 2.19
C LEU A 97 9.91 10.98 3.21
N GLY A 98 10.80 10.00 3.37
CA GLY A 98 10.67 8.92 4.37
C GLY A 98 9.48 7.98 4.12
N ILE A 99 9.03 7.30 5.18
CA ILE A 99 7.97 6.24 5.18
C ILE A 99 6.55 6.81 4.92
N GLY A 100 6.44 8.10 4.57
CA GLY A 100 5.16 8.82 4.52
C GLY A 100 4.49 8.90 3.14
N TYR A 101 5.16 8.51 2.06
CA TYR A 101 4.54 8.53 0.74
C TYR A 101 3.77 7.23 0.45
N PRO A 102 2.56 7.33 -0.09
CA PRO A 102 1.72 6.16 -0.26
C PRO A 102 2.23 5.32 -1.45
N LEU A 103 2.65 4.09 -1.13
CA LEU A 103 3.11 3.09 -2.08
C LEU A 103 1.95 2.15 -2.43
N MET A 104 1.92 1.65 -3.67
CA MET A 104 0.91 0.69 -4.08
C MET A 104 1.51 -0.41 -4.96
N TYR A 105 1.20 -1.67 -4.63
CA TYR A 105 1.68 -2.81 -5.40
C TYR A 105 0.68 -3.17 -6.50
N ILE A 106 1.14 -3.19 -7.75
CA ILE A 106 0.38 -3.60 -8.92
C ILE A 106 0.40 -5.12 -9.04
N VAL A 107 -0.78 -5.73 -8.92
CA VAL A 107 -0.96 -7.18 -9.04
C VAL A 107 -1.22 -7.58 -10.50
N GLU A 108 -2.04 -6.82 -11.21
CA GLU A 108 -2.47 -7.12 -12.57
C GLU A 108 -2.77 -5.83 -13.34
N VAL A 109 -2.53 -5.81 -14.65
CA VAL A 109 -2.81 -4.66 -15.55
C VAL A 109 -3.59 -5.14 -16.78
N LYS A 110 -4.55 -4.33 -17.23
CA LYS A 110 -5.32 -4.51 -18.47
C LYS A 110 -5.24 -3.27 -19.35
#